data_AF-A0A7I9V0Q0-F1
#
_entry.id   AF-A0A7I9V0Q0-F1
#
_cell.length_a   1.000
_cell.length_b   1.000
_cell.length_c   1.000
_cell.angle_alpha   90.00
_cell.angle_beta   90.00
_cell.angle_gamma   90.00
#
_symmetry.space_group_name_H-M   'P 1'
#
loop_
_entity.id
_entity.type
_entity.pdbx_description
1 polymer ?
#
loop_
_entity_poly.entity_id
_entity_poly.type
_entity_poly.pdbx_seq_one_letter_code
_entity_poly.pdbx_strand_id
1 'polypeptide(L)' 'MAFTDSELAYLKSQRLGRLATQKPNGTLQNSPVGFSVNDDGTVDVGGYNMDQSRKYRNVAENGR' A
#
# COMPACT_ATOMS: atom_id res chain seq x y z
N MET A 1 7.26 -15.21 1.63
CA MET A 1 6.04 -16.01 1.85
C MET A 1 4.91 -15.02 1.90
N ALA A 2 4.05 -15.00 0.88
CA ALA A 2 2.92 -14.10 0.85
C ALA A 2 1.79 -14.69 1.72
N PHE A 3 0.95 -13.81 2.25
CA PHE A 3 -0.12 -14.04 3.25
C PHE A 3 -0.73 -15.45 3.34
N THR A 4 -1.06 -15.88 4.56
CA THR A 4 -1.87 -17.10 4.81
C THR A 4 -3.29 -16.97 4.27
N ASP A 5 -4.01 -18.08 4.12
CA ASP A 5 -5.40 -18.08 3.63
C ASP A 5 -6.34 -17.22 4.50
N SER A 6 -6.16 -17.24 5.82
CA SER A 6 -6.95 -16.42 6.74
C SER A 6 -6.61 -14.94 6.62
N GLU A 7 -5.35 -14.58 6.41
CA GLU A 7 -4.91 -13.21 6.16
C GLU A 7 -5.42 -12.70 4.80
N LEU A 8 -5.37 -13.52 3.74
CA LEU A 8 -5.94 -13.20 2.44
C LEU A 8 -7.45 -12.99 2.52
N ALA A 9 -8.17 -13.89 3.21
CA ALA A 9 -9.62 -13.74 3.42
C ALA A 9 -9.93 -12.45 4.18
N TYR A 10 -9.15 -12.13 5.21
CA TYR A 10 -9.28 -10.87 5.92
C TYR A 10 -9.04 -9.68 5.00
N LEU A 11 -7.91 -9.62 4.29
CA LEU A 11 -7.57 -8.50 3.40
C LEU A 11 -8.60 -8.31 2.29
N LYS A 12 -9.06 -9.38 1.64
CA LYS A 12 -10.11 -9.34 0.60
C LYS A 12 -11.46 -8.86 1.13
N SER A 13 -11.71 -8.96 2.44
CA SER A 13 -12.92 -8.41 3.07
C SER A 13 -12.85 -6.91 3.39
N GLN A 14 -11.65 -6.31 3.35
CA GLN A 14 -11.46 -4.89 3.67
C GLN A 14 -11.56 -4.03 2.41
N ARG A 15 -12.30 -2.91 2.51
CA ARG A 15 -12.40 -1.93 1.41
C ARG A 15 -11.25 -0.92 1.40
N LEU A 16 -10.65 -0.65 2.55
CA LEU A 16 -9.61 0.35 2.73
C LEU A 16 -8.47 -0.21 3.59
N GLY A 17 -7.25 0.12 3.19
CA GLY A 17 -6.03 -0.14 3.94
C GLY A 17 -5.39 1.17 4.40
N ARG A 18 -4.33 1.04 5.19
CA ARG A 18 -3.46 2.15 5.60
C ARG A 18 -2.05 1.87 5.13
N LEU A 19 -1.54 2.72 4.25
CA LEU A 19 -0.18 2.62 3.74
C LEU A 19 0.68 3.69 4.40
N ALA A 20 1.73 3.25 5.09
CA ALA A 20 2.80 4.10 5.57
C ALA A 20 3.92 4.16 4.52
N THR A 21 4.38 5.35 4.19
CA THR A 21 5.57 5.56 3.34
C THR A 21 6.52 6.53 4.04
N GLN A 22 7.83 6.35 3.85
CA GLN A 22 8.83 7.17 4.50
C GLN A 22 9.12 8.44 3.69
N LYS A 23 8.97 9.60 4.34
CA LYS A 23 9.41 10.88 3.77
C LYS A 23 10.93 10.99 3.79
N PRO A 24 11.54 11.89 2.99
CA PRO A 24 13.00 12.10 2.98
C PRO A 24 13.60 12.45 4.34
N ASN A 25 12.82 13.09 5.21
CA ASN A 25 13.23 13.44 6.57
C ASN A 25 13.07 12.29 7.59
N GLY A 26 12.80 11.07 7.14
CA GLY A 26 12.63 9.88 7.98
C GLY A 26 11.25 9.71 8.61
N THR A 27 10.37 10.72 8.55
CA THR A 27 9.02 10.63 9.14
C THR A 27 8.08 9.79 8.27
N LEU A 28 7.14 9.07 8.89
CA LEU A 28 6.17 8.27 8.16
C LEU A 28 4.93 9.09 7.78
N GLN A 29 4.49 8.94 6.54
CA GLN A 29 3.18 9.37 6.08
C GLN A 29 2.24 8.16 6.03
N ASN A 30 1.27 8.11 6.94
CA ASN A 30 0.23 7.07 6.96
C ASN A 30 -1.06 7.59 6.31
N SER A 31 -1.44 7.03 5.16
CA SER A 31 -2.63 7.47 4.39
C SER A 31 -3.62 6.32 4.16
N PRO A 32 -4.94 6.57 4.21
CA PRO A 32 -5.93 5.59 3.79
C PRO A 32 -5.82 5.38 2.27
N VAL A 33 -5.90 4.12 1.83
CA VAL A 33 -5.81 3.75 0.41
C VAL A 33 -6.86 2.69 0.06
N GLY A 34 -7.36 2.74 -1.17
CA GLY A 34 -8.00 1.57 -1.78
C GLY A 34 -6.92 0.60 -2.23
N PHE A 35 -7.18 -0.69 -2.06
CA PHE A 35 -6.24 -1.73 -2.47
C PHE A 35 -6.96 -2.99 -2.94
N SER A 36 -6.25 -3.82 -3.69
CA SER A 36 -6.64 -5.19 -4.04
C SER A 36 -5.49 -6.14 -3.75
N VAL A 37 -5.81 -7.39 -3.44
CA VAL A 37 -4.80 -8.45 -3.22
C VAL A 37 -4.87 -9.45 -4.35
N ASN A 38 -3.73 -9.67 -5.00
CA ASN A 38 -3.57 -10.62 -6.09
C ASN A 38 -3.36 -12.04 -5.56
N ASP A 39 -3.54 -13.04 -6.42
CA ASP A 39 -3.41 -14.45 -6.02
C ASP A 39 -1.96 -14.87 -5.73
N ASP A 40 -0.98 -14.11 -6.22
CA ASP A 40 0.44 -14.24 -5.83
C ASP A 40 0.77 -13.57 -4.49
N GLY A 41 -0.25 -12.95 -3.86
CA GLY A 41 -0.18 -12.27 -2.58
C GLY A 41 0.48 -10.89 -2.63
N THR A 42 0.65 -10.30 -3.81
CA THR A 42 0.98 -8.88 -3.96
C THR A 42 -0.23 -7.99 -3.67
N VAL A 43 0.03 -6.74 -3.27
CA VAL A 43 -0.99 -5.74 -2.96
C VAL A 43 -0.87 -4.58 -3.94
N ASP A 44 -1.91 -4.39 -4.75
CA ASP A 44 -2.01 -3.26 -5.66
C ASP A 44 -2.72 -2.09 -4.98
N VAL A 45 -2.08 -0.93 -5.02
CA VAL A 45 -2.61 0.31 -4.43
C VAL A 45 -2.97 1.28 -5.54
N GLY A 46 -4.27 1.51 -5.73
CA GLY A 46 -4.81 2.38 -6.76
C GLY A 46 -5.21 3.78 -6.27
N GLY A 47 -5.63 4.63 -7.21
CA GLY A 47 -6.20 5.96 -6.93
C GLY A 47 -5.90 7.00 -8.02
N TYR A 48 -6.48 8.19 -7.86
CA TYR A 48 -6.36 9.28 -8.82
C TYR A 48 -4.92 9.85 -8.87
N ASN A 49 -4.40 10.07 -10.08
CA ASN A 49 -3.06 10.63 -10.37
C ASN A 49 -1.96 10.07 -9.46
N MET A 50 -1.79 8.74 -9.49
CA MET A 50 -0.98 8.02 -8.53
C MET A 50 0.49 8.42 -8.53
N ASP A 51 1.04 8.61 -9.73
CA ASP A 51 2.38 9.11 -10.02
C ASP A 51 2.70 10.45 -9.35
N GLN A 52 1.71 11.33 -9.23
CA GLN A 52 1.86 12.64 -8.59
C GLN A 52 1.72 12.60 -7.06
N SER A 53 1.20 11.49 -6.52
CA SER A 53 0.92 11.35 -5.09
C SER A 53 2.20 11.29 -4.25
N ARG A 54 2.14 11.79 -3.00
CA ARG A 54 3.29 11.79 -2.09
C ARG A 54 3.77 10.37 -1.75
N LYS A 55 2.84 9.44 -1.53
CA LYS A 55 3.18 8.03 -1.25
C LYS A 55 3.96 7.38 -2.39
N TYR A 56 3.59 7.66 -3.65
CA TYR A 56 4.31 7.15 -4.81
C TYR A 56 5.72 7.74 -4.88
N ARG A 57 5.85 9.05 -4.74
CA ARG A 57 7.17 9.72 -4.74
C ARG A 57 8.08 9.25 -3.60
N ASN A 58 7.54 9.06 -2.40
CA ASN A 58 8.29 8.52 -1.26
C ASN A 58 8.85 7.13 -1.61
N VAL A 59 8.00 6.20 -2.08
CA VAL A 59 8.42 4.84 -2.45
C VAL A 59 9.38 4.84 -3.64
N ALA A 60 9.18 5.70 -4.64
CA ALA A 60 10.09 5.82 -5.78
C ALA A 60 11.50 6.30 -5.36
N GLU A 61 11.59 7.14 -4.33
CA GLU A 61 12.85 7.66 -3.83
C GLU A 61 13.62 6.66 -2.97
N ASN A 62 12.92 5.91 -2.09
CA ASN A 62 13.58 5.10 -1.06
C ASN A 62 13.05 3.67 -0.88
N GLY A 63 11.99 3.29 -1.59
CA GLY A 63 11.36 1.97 -1.50
C GLY A 63 10.65 1.67 -0.17
N ARG A 64 10.36 2.69 0.65
CA ARG A 64 9.90 2.56 2.04
C ARG A 64 8.64 3.37 2.37
#